data_AF-A0A0D8XKJ9-F1
#
_entry.id   AF-A0A0D8XKJ9-F1
#
_cell.length_a   1.000
_cell.length_b   1.000
_cell.length_c   1.000
_cell.angle_alpha   90.00
_cell.angle_beta   90.00
_cell.angle_gamma   90.00
#
_symmetry.space_group_name_H-M   'P 1'
#
loop_
_entity.id
_entity.type
_entity.pdbx_description
1 polymer ?
#
loop_
_entity_poly.entity_id
_entity_poly.type
_entity_poly.pdbx_seq_one_letter_code
_entity_poly.pdbx_strand_id
1 'polypeptide(L)'
;MSLVFVIFVYLLLPSNVKIVDDWWKTALKGRNLVNLTPSQENTPMIPFLQMANGRTNRVGCAYEWCVDDYDDINARPYPLFVCRYGEEKIRIGHPIYHIGPPCDTCRNRCTFNNRLCKS
;
A
#
# COMPACT_ATOMS: atom_id res chain seq x y z
N MET A 1 -9.02 -8.44 8.23
CA MET A 1 -8.61 -7.44 7.22
C MET A 1 -8.88 -6.06 7.79
N SER A 2 -7.84 -5.39 8.31
CA SER A 2 -8.03 -4.10 8.97
C SER A 2 -8.05 -2.97 7.93
N LEU A 3 -9.20 -2.30 7.85
CA LEU A 3 -9.56 -1.11 7.05
C LEU A 3 -8.63 0.11 7.19
N VAL A 4 -7.44 -0.03 7.79
CA VAL A 4 -6.74 1.07 8.47
C VAL A 4 -5.40 1.44 7.82
N PHE A 5 -4.79 0.54 7.04
CA PHE A 5 -3.67 0.94 6.17
C PHE A 5 -4.12 1.90 5.06
N VAL A 6 -5.40 1.81 4.68
CA VAL A 6 -6.11 2.83 3.90
C VAL A 6 -6.03 4.19 4.61
N ILE A 7 -6.29 4.25 5.91
CA ILE A 7 -6.37 5.53 6.63
C ILE A 7 -5.03 6.28 6.70
N PHE A 8 -3.88 5.59 6.81
CA PHE A 8 -2.58 6.30 6.92
C PHE A 8 -2.14 6.99 5.61
N VAL A 9 -2.51 6.42 4.45
CA VAL A 9 -2.27 7.07 3.15
C VAL A 9 -3.31 8.17 2.89
N TYR A 10 -4.55 8.00 3.38
CA TYR A 10 -5.65 8.95 3.21
C TYR A 10 -5.59 10.14 4.19
N LEU A 11 -4.80 10.07 5.28
CA LEU A 11 -4.63 11.16 6.24
C LEU A 11 -3.56 12.18 5.82
N LEU A 12 -2.66 11.83 4.89
CA LEU A 12 -1.60 12.72 4.39
C LEU A 12 -1.83 13.22 2.96
N LEU A 13 -2.80 12.65 2.26
CA LEU A 13 -3.15 13.04 0.90
C LEU A 13 -4.62 13.44 0.87
N PRO A 14 -4.98 14.55 0.20
CA PRO A 14 -6.38 14.93 0.05
C PRO A 14 -7.16 13.71 -0.49
N SER A 15 -8.34 13.50 0.08
CA SER A 15 -9.20 12.31 0.07
C SER A 15 -9.61 11.73 -1.30
N ASN A 16 -8.95 12.14 -2.38
CA ASN A 16 -9.28 11.89 -3.78
C ASN A 16 -8.10 11.36 -4.63
N VAL A 17 -7.07 10.75 -4.04
CA VAL A 17 -6.01 10.13 -4.86
C VAL A 17 -6.51 8.79 -5.42
N LYS A 18 -7.24 8.87 -6.55
CA LYS A 18 -7.70 7.72 -7.35
C LYS A 18 -6.59 6.66 -7.55
N ILE A 19 -5.34 7.10 -7.65
CA ILE A 19 -4.16 6.25 -7.84
C ILE A 19 -3.96 5.27 -6.67
N VAL A 20 -4.13 5.71 -5.42
CA VAL A 20 -3.97 4.85 -4.24
C VAL A 20 -5.09 3.80 -4.19
N ASP A 21 -6.31 4.21 -4.52
CA ASP A 21 -7.45 3.31 -4.61
C ASP A 21 -7.26 2.28 -5.75
N ASP A 22 -6.75 2.70 -6.90
CA ASP A 22 -6.41 1.80 -8.02
C ASP A 22 -5.35 0.78 -7.60
N TRP A 23 -4.32 1.19 -6.86
CA TRP A 23 -3.33 0.26 -6.29
C TRP A 23 -3.98 -0.72 -5.31
N TRP A 24 -4.90 -0.26 -4.46
CA TRP A 24 -5.55 -1.10 -3.45
C TRP A 24 -6.47 -2.13 -4.11
N LYS A 25 -7.20 -1.72 -5.14
CA LYS A 25 -8.07 -2.57 -5.96
C LYS A 25 -7.32 -3.65 -6.72
N THR A 26 -5.98 -3.60 -6.83
CA THR A 26 -5.22 -4.75 -7.35
C THR A 26 -5.41 -6.02 -6.52
N ALA A 27 -5.87 -5.91 -5.27
CA ALA A 27 -6.33 -7.03 -4.45
C ALA A 27 -7.40 -7.89 -5.15
N LEU A 28 -8.28 -7.26 -5.95
CA LEU A 28 -9.37 -7.94 -6.67
C LEU A 28 -8.87 -8.90 -7.76
N LYS A 29 -7.60 -8.81 -8.13
CA LYS A 29 -6.97 -9.77 -9.06
C LYS A 29 -6.60 -11.09 -8.37
N GLY A 30 -6.65 -11.16 -7.03
CA GLY A 30 -6.40 -12.36 -6.25
C GLY A 30 -7.68 -13.10 -5.89
N ARG A 31 -7.58 -14.43 -5.72
CA ARG A 31 -8.72 -15.29 -5.34
C ARG A 31 -8.96 -15.36 -3.83
N ASN A 32 -7.92 -15.19 -3.01
CA ASN A 32 -8.01 -15.24 -1.55
C ASN A 32 -7.07 -14.19 -0.92
N LEU A 33 -7.57 -13.42 0.06
CA LEU A 33 -6.84 -12.38 0.78
C LEU A 33 -6.45 -12.79 2.21
N VAL A 34 -6.73 -14.03 2.59
CA VAL A 34 -6.35 -14.63 3.86
C VAL A 34 -5.06 -15.43 3.69
N ASN A 35 -4.15 -15.33 4.66
CA ASN A 35 -2.86 -16.02 4.66
C ASN A 35 -2.02 -15.70 3.40
N LEU A 36 -1.86 -14.41 3.11
CA LEU A 36 -1.19 -13.94 1.91
C LEU A 36 0.32 -14.20 1.98
N THR A 37 0.75 -15.22 1.24
CA THR A 37 2.14 -15.51 0.93
C THR A 37 2.34 -15.31 -0.57
N PRO A 38 3.09 -14.28 -1.01
CA PRO A 38 3.23 -13.95 -2.43
C PRO A 38 3.85 -15.10 -3.23
N SER A 39 3.32 -15.33 -4.42
CA SER A 39 3.87 -16.19 -5.48
C SER A 39 4.09 -15.38 -6.76
N GLN A 40 4.70 -16.00 -7.77
CA GLN A 40 4.91 -15.37 -9.09
C GLN A 40 3.58 -14.92 -9.74
N GLU A 41 2.50 -15.67 -9.51
CA GLU A 41 1.16 -15.38 -10.02
C GLU A 41 0.57 -14.08 -9.44
N ASN A 42 1.07 -13.61 -8.30
CA ASN A 42 0.58 -12.41 -7.65
C ASN A 42 1.26 -11.13 -8.14
N THR A 43 2.06 -11.19 -9.21
CA THR A 43 2.67 -10.00 -9.85
C THR A 43 1.65 -8.86 -10.07
N PRO A 44 0.42 -9.09 -10.56
CA PRO A 44 -0.56 -8.02 -10.75
C PRO A 44 -1.07 -7.37 -9.46
N MET A 45 -0.82 -7.99 -8.30
CA MET A 45 -1.24 -7.56 -6.96
C MET A 45 -0.12 -6.85 -6.20
N ILE A 46 1.09 -6.71 -6.76
CA ILE A 46 2.25 -6.10 -6.10
C ILE A 46 1.91 -4.78 -5.38
N PRO A 47 1.15 -3.83 -5.99
CA PRO A 47 0.80 -2.58 -5.30
C PRO A 47 0.04 -2.82 -4.00
N PHE A 48 -0.99 -3.67 -4.03
CA PHE A 48 -1.73 -4.06 -2.83
C PHE A 48 -0.87 -4.79 -1.81
N LEU A 49 -0.07 -5.77 -2.26
CA LEU A 49 0.77 -6.58 -1.38
C LEU A 49 1.78 -5.72 -0.61
N GLN A 50 2.40 -4.73 -1.27
CA GLN A 50 3.35 -3.83 -0.62
C GLN A 50 2.66 -2.88 0.37
N MET A 51 1.46 -2.38 0.05
CA MET A 51 0.66 -1.58 0.97
C MET A 51 0.18 -2.37 2.19
N ALA A 52 -0.16 -3.64 2.01
CA ALA A 52 -0.65 -4.51 3.07
C ALA A 52 0.47 -5.22 3.86
N ASN A 53 1.75 -4.97 3.52
CA ASN A 53 2.89 -5.57 4.21
C ASN A 53 3.00 -5.04 5.64
N GLY A 54 2.68 -5.89 6.63
CA GLY A 54 2.68 -5.56 8.05
C GLY A 54 4.06 -5.25 8.64
N ARG A 55 5.14 -5.51 7.90
CA ARG A 55 6.52 -5.14 8.28
C ARG A 55 6.89 -3.72 7.84
N THR A 56 6.15 -3.13 6.90
CA THR A 56 6.40 -1.78 6.42
C THR A 56 6.00 -0.76 7.48
N ASN A 57 6.97 -0.01 7.99
CA ASN A 57 6.76 1.05 8.99
C ASN A 57 7.11 2.47 8.50
N ARG A 58 7.56 2.58 7.25
CA ARG A 58 7.95 3.85 6.62
C ARG A 58 7.41 3.90 5.21
N VAL A 59 6.81 5.03 4.86
CA VAL A 59 6.36 5.36 3.52
C VAL A 59 6.64 6.83 3.26
N GLY A 60 7.14 7.16 2.08
CA GLY A 60 7.27 8.52 1.59
C GLY A 60 6.69 8.59 0.18
N CYS A 61 5.80 9.54 -0.06
CA CYS A 61 5.17 9.73 -1.36
C CYS A 61 5.46 11.12 -1.89
N ALA A 62 5.55 11.24 -3.21
CA ALA A 62 5.69 12.49 -3.93
C ALA A 62 4.74 12.49 -5.13
N TYR A 63 4.36 13.69 -5.56
CA TYR A 63 3.60 13.89 -6.79
C TYR A 63 4.22 15.03 -7.59
N GLU A 64 4.10 14.95 -8.91
CA GLU A 64 4.54 15.99 -9.85
C GLU A 64 3.56 16.04 -11.02
N TRP A 65 3.36 17.21 -11.61
CA TRP A 65 2.63 17.34 -12.88
C TRP A 65 3.62 17.26 -14.04
N CYS A 66 3.50 16.22 -14.86
CA CYS A 66 4.36 15.99 -16.00
C CYS A 66 3.65 16.38 -17.31
N VAL A 67 4.42 16.70 -18.34
CA VAL A 67 3.95 16.96 -19.71
C VAL A 67 4.82 16.09 -20.64
N ASP A 68 4.20 15.33 -21.55
CA ASP A 68 4.92 14.36 -22.39
C ASP A 68 5.83 15.01 -23.43
N ASP A 69 5.48 16.24 -23.87
CA ASP A 69 6.28 17.06 -24.77
C ASP A 69 6.04 18.55 -24.43
N TYR A 70 7.11 19.28 -24.08
CA TYR A 70 7.01 20.71 -23.76
C TYR A 70 6.80 21.59 -25.00
N ASP A 71 7.10 21.08 -26.19
CA ASP A 71 6.99 21.81 -27.45
C ASP A 71 5.63 21.59 -28.15
N ASP A 72 4.84 20.58 -27.74
CA ASP A 72 3.46 20.40 -28.22
C ASP A 72 2.47 21.19 -27.35
N ILE A 73 1.90 22.25 -27.93
CA ILE A 73 0.87 23.09 -27.29
C ILE A 73 -0.41 22.34 -26.90
N ASN A 74 -0.63 21.14 -27.44
CA ASN A 74 -1.78 20.29 -27.12
C ASN A 74 -1.46 19.22 -26.05
N ALA A 75 -0.21 19.12 -25.61
CA ALA A 75 0.19 18.15 -24.60
C ALA A 75 -0.56 18.43 -23.29
N ARG A 76 -1.25 17.40 -22.79
CA ARG A 76 -2.05 17.52 -21.57
C ARG A 76 -1.18 17.14 -20.36
N PRO A 77 -1.17 17.94 -19.29
CA PRO A 77 -0.46 17.57 -18.08
C PRO A 77 -1.09 16.32 -17.44
N TYR A 78 -0.25 15.44 -16.92
CA TYR A 78 -0.69 14.25 -16.16
C TYR A 78 0.02 14.18 -14.81
N PRO A 79 -0.65 13.64 -13.77
CA PRO A 79 -0.05 13.52 -12.46
C PRO A 79 0.82 12.26 -12.40
N LEU A 80 2.11 12.42 -12.10
CA LEU A 80 2.98 11.34 -11.66
C LEU A 80 2.92 11.25 -10.14
N PHE A 81 2.51 10.11 -9.61
CA PHE A 81 2.44 9.85 -8.17
C PHE A 81 3.26 8.62 -7.79
N VAL A 82 4.21 8.78 -6.89
CA VAL A 82 5.15 7.72 -6.51
C VAL A 82 5.22 7.61 -5.00
N CYS A 83 5.03 6.40 -4.47
CA CYS A 83 5.34 6.08 -3.08
C CYS A 83 6.53 5.12 -3.01
N ARG A 84 7.46 5.42 -2.11
CA ARG A 84 8.53 4.51 -1.70
C ARG A 84 8.23 4.00 -0.30
N TYR A 85 8.34 2.69 -0.15
CA TYR A 85 8.26 2.01 1.12
C TYR A 85 9.68 1.78 1.66
N GLY A 86 9.81 1.64 2.98
CA GLY A 86 11.09 1.34 3.63
C GLY A 86 11.73 0.02 3.18
N GLU A 87 12.75 -0.42 3.92
CA GLU A 87 13.56 -1.61 3.55
C GLU A 87 12.75 -2.92 3.47
N GLU A 88 11.64 -3.00 4.21
CA GLU A 88 10.75 -4.15 4.24
C GLU A 88 9.87 -4.24 2.97
N LYS A 89 10.41 -4.97 1.98
CA LYS A 89 9.74 -5.28 0.72
C LYS A 89 9.05 -6.63 0.78
N ILE A 90 7.97 -6.79 0.01
CA ILE A 90 7.37 -8.10 -0.23
C ILE A 90 8.35 -9.05 -0.91
N ARG A 91 8.27 -10.33 -0.57
CA ARG A 91 9.13 -11.39 -1.13
C ARG A 91 8.28 -12.62 -1.41
N ILE A 92 8.59 -13.33 -2.50
CA ILE A 92 7.96 -14.61 -2.81
C ILE A 92 8.24 -15.60 -1.67
N GLY A 93 7.22 -16.40 -1.31
CA GLY A 93 7.30 -17.40 -0.25
C GLY A 93 7.34 -16.84 1.17
N HIS A 94 7.28 -15.52 1.37
CA HIS A 94 7.29 -14.89 2.69
C HIS A 94 5.94 -14.23 2.98
N PRO A 95 5.24 -14.63 4.07
CA PRO A 95 3.97 -14.02 4.44
C PRO A 95 4.10 -12.50 4.65
N ILE A 96 3.15 -11.74 4.12
CA ILE A 96 3.18 -10.27 4.19
C ILE A 96 2.75 -9.73 5.57
N TYR A 97 2.18 -10.56 6.45
CA TYR A 97 1.83 -10.21 7.82
C TYR A 97 1.88 -11.43 8.74
N HIS A 98 1.97 -11.19 10.05
CA HIS A 98 1.83 -12.24 11.05
C HIS A 98 0.36 -12.68 11.16
N ILE A 99 0.12 -13.99 11.09
CA ILE A 99 -1.22 -14.56 11.22
C ILE A 99 -1.56 -14.70 12.69
N GLY A 100 -2.66 -14.09 13.12
CA GLY A 100 -3.14 -14.20 14.49
C GLY A 100 -4.17 -13.13 14.82
N PRO A 101 -4.61 -13.07 16.09
CA PRO A 101 -5.44 -11.98 16.58
C PRO A 101 -4.76 -10.63 16.36
N PRO A 102 -5.53 -9.56 16.12
CA PRO A 102 -4.97 -8.22 16.06
C PRO A 102 -4.12 -7.89 17.30
N CYS A 103 -2.95 -7.28 17.07
CA CYS A 103 -2.01 -6.88 18.10
C CYS A 103 -1.40 -7.98 18.99
N ASP A 104 -1.49 -9.25 18.59
CA ASP A 104 -0.91 -10.34 19.39
C ASP A 104 0.61 -10.18 19.59
N THR A 105 1.32 -9.63 18.61
CA THR A 105 2.77 -9.37 18.65
C THR A 105 3.17 -8.04 19.31
N CYS A 106 2.22 -7.19 19.69
CA CYS A 106 2.50 -5.80 20.11
C CYS A 106 1.53 -5.27 21.17
N ARG A 107 1.07 -6.11 22.10
CA ARG A 107 -0.02 -5.82 23.06
C ARG A 107 0.07 -4.43 23.71
N ASN A 108 1.26 -4.03 24.18
CA ASN A 108 1.45 -2.75 24.89
C ASN A 108 1.59 -1.52 23.97
N ARG A 109 1.60 -1.73 22.65
CA ARG A 109 1.73 -0.69 21.62
C ARG A 109 0.59 -0.74 20.62
N CYS A 110 -0.48 -1.46 20.96
CA CYS A 110 -1.65 -1.59 20.12
C CYS A 110 -2.44 -0.27 20.09
N THR A 111 -2.83 0.15 18.90
CA THR A 111 -3.59 1.39 18.66
C THR A 111 -4.70 1.14 17.65
N PHE A 112 -5.48 2.19 17.38
CA PHE A 112 -6.57 2.21 16.42
C PHE A 112 -7.57 1.07 16.65
N ASN A 113 -8.42 1.20 17.68
CA ASN A 113 -9.44 0.21 18.03
C ASN A 113 -8.89 -1.23 18.18
N ASN A 114 -7.69 -1.32 18.75
CA ASN A 114 -6.95 -2.56 18.95
C ASN A 114 -6.61 -3.34 17.67
N ARG A 115 -6.21 -2.66 16.58
CA ARG A 115 -5.99 -3.30 15.28
C ARG A 115 -4.61 -3.11 14.67
N LEU A 116 -3.85 -2.13 15.12
CA LEU A 116 -2.52 -1.82 14.58
C LEU A 116 -1.47 -1.69 15.67
N CYS A 117 -0.23 -2.02 15.35
CA CYS A 117 0.92 -1.77 16.21
C CYS A 117 1.47 -0.36 15.96
N LYS A 118 1.71 0.41 17.03
CA LYS A 118 2.48 1.64 16.98
C LYS A 118 3.95 1.30 16.72
N SER A 119 4.53 1.95 15.72
CA SER A 119 5.97 1.90 15.40
C SER A 119 6.80 2.52 16.50
#